data_AF-A0A1F2XSF8-F1
#
_entry.id   AF-A0A1F2XSF8-F1
#
_cell.length_a   1.000
_cell.length_b   1.000
_cell.length_c   1.000
_cell.angle_alpha   90.00
_cell.angle_beta   90.00
_cell.angle_gamma   90.00
#
_symmetry.space_group_name_H-M   'P 1'
#
loop_
_entity.id
_entity.type
_entity.pdbx_description
1 polymer ?
#
loop_
_entity_poly.entity_id
_entity_poly.type
_entity_poly.pdbx_seq_one_letter_code
_entity_poly.pdbx_strand_id
1 'polypeptide(L)'
;YVQYWWPEIPTWISALGFFALINAINLLHVKVFGETEFLFSMIKILAIIGMIGYGAWLLASGHGGAHASISNLWALGGFFPNGISGLIMAMAIIMFSFGGIELVGIAAAETKNPTTTIPKAVNQIVYRVLLFYVLTIIVLLSLFPWNQIAEGGSPFVLIFDSLGSQGVATVLNFVVLTAAISVYNGTSYGTSRMLLGLAEQGNAPQFLKKINQRGIPYAAILCSALVTLLCVVLNYIFPEKAFKLLMSLVVSAIVINWMMLALTHLKFKQRMLALKKSTLFPTLVYPISNYICIAFMLGILVVMWLTPDMRIAVMLIPLWIGCLTLTYWFKQRSKMQKIQ
;
A
#
# COMPACT_ATOMS: atom_id res chain seq x y z
N TYR A 1 -4.99 15.28 -5.70
CA TYR A 1 -3.68 15.84 -6.12
C TYR A 1 -3.81 16.83 -7.26
N VAL A 2 -4.30 16.45 -8.44
CA VAL A 2 -4.46 17.37 -9.58
C VAL A 2 -5.39 18.56 -9.25
N GLN A 3 -6.45 18.30 -8.50
CA GLN A 3 -7.38 19.32 -8.01
C GLN A 3 -6.74 20.40 -7.12
N TYR A 4 -5.55 20.17 -6.57
CA TYR A 4 -4.83 21.23 -5.84
C TYR A 4 -4.39 22.36 -6.76
N TRP A 5 -3.96 22.04 -7.99
CA TRP A 5 -3.58 23.05 -9.00
C TRP A 5 -4.77 23.46 -9.87
N TRP A 6 -5.62 22.49 -10.21
CA TRP A 6 -6.76 22.70 -11.09
C TRP A 6 -8.02 22.06 -10.48
N PRO A 7 -8.70 22.77 -9.56
CA PRO A 7 -9.88 22.26 -8.86
C PRO A 7 -11.01 21.81 -9.79
N GLU A 8 -11.13 22.48 -10.94
CA GLU A 8 -12.12 22.23 -11.99
C GLU A 8 -11.98 20.85 -12.64
N ILE A 9 -10.81 20.20 -12.55
CA ILE A 9 -10.58 18.89 -13.18
C ILE A 9 -11.24 17.80 -12.32
N PRO A 10 -12.22 17.06 -12.85
CA PRO A 10 -12.83 15.94 -12.14
C PRO A 10 -11.81 14.85 -11.82
N THR A 11 -11.95 14.23 -10.65
CA THR A 11 -11.02 13.20 -10.16
C THR A 11 -10.87 12.04 -11.15
N TRP A 12 -11.95 11.62 -11.81
CA TRP A 12 -11.94 10.52 -12.78
C TRP A 12 -11.10 10.82 -14.02
N ILE A 13 -11.05 12.07 -14.51
CA ILE A 13 -10.23 12.45 -15.67
C ILE A 13 -8.76 12.30 -15.31
N SER A 14 -8.36 12.83 -14.15
CA SER A 14 -6.98 12.69 -13.68
C SER A 14 -6.61 11.22 -13.46
N ALA A 15 -7.51 10.43 -12.86
CA ALA A 15 -7.31 9.00 -12.66
C ALA A 15 -7.15 8.24 -13.99
N LEU A 16 -7.99 8.54 -14.99
CA LEU A 16 -7.93 7.95 -16.33
C LEU A 16 -6.62 8.32 -17.05
N GLY A 17 -6.18 9.57 -16.94
CA GLY A 17 -4.92 10.04 -17.52
C GLY A 17 -3.71 9.29 -16.97
N PHE A 18 -3.60 9.17 -15.65
CA PHE A 18 -2.50 8.41 -15.01
C PHE A 18 -2.63 6.91 -15.24
N PHE A 19 -3.85 6.37 -15.29
CA PHE A 19 -4.12 5.00 -15.69
C PHE A 19 -3.55 4.72 -17.09
N ALA A 20 -3.87 5.54 -18.09
CA ALA A 20 -3.39 5.36 -19.46
C ALA A 20 -1.86 5.47 -19.53
N LEU A 21 -1.29 6.47 -18.86
CA LEU A 21 0.16 6.69 -18.80
C LEU A 21 0.92 5.47 -18.26
N ILE A 22 0.50 4.95 -17.11
CA ILE A 22 1.24 3.86 -16.44
C ILE A 22 1.06 2.53 -17.16
N ASN A 23 -0.13 2.26 -17.71
CA ASN A 23 -0.31 1.06 -18.53
C ASN A 23 0.49 1.14 -19.83
N ALA A 24 0.62 2.31 -20.45
CA ALA A 24 1.50 2.49 -21.59
C ALA A 24 2.97 2.22 -21.23
N ILE A 25 3.47 2.77 -20.12
CA ILE A 25 4.85 2.51 -19.64
C ILE A 25 5.07 1.00 -19.42
N ASN A 26 4.13 0.33 -18.74
CA ASN A 26 4.21 -1.10 -18.43
C ASN A 26 4.18 -2.01 -19.67
N LEU A 27 3.52 -1.57 -20.75
CA LEU A 27 3.48 -2.30 -22.02
C LEU A 27 4.70 -2.05 -22.91
N LEU A 28 5.40 -0.94 -22.73
CA LEU A 28 6.50 -0.54 -23.60
C LEU A 28 7.85 -1.14 -23.19
N HIS A 29 8.21 -1.17 -21.90
CA HIS A 29 9.59 -1.52 -21.51
C HIS A 29 9.77 -2.05 -20.08
N VAL A 30 10.12 -3.34 -19.91
CA VAL A 30 10.40 -3.94 -18.58
C VAL A 30 11.59 -3.29 -17.89
N LYS A 31 12.63 -2.89 -18.63
CA LYS A 31 13.82 -2.27 -18.02
C LYS A 31 13.57 -0.84 -17.53
N VAL A 32 12.55 -0.14 -18.07
CA VAL A 32 12.20 1.22 -17.61
C VAL A 32 11.60 1.19 -16.20
N PHE A 33 11.00 0.07 -15.78
CA PHE A 33 10.44 -0.07 -14.44
C PHE A 33 11.48 0.22 -13.35
N GLY A 34 12.65 -0.43 -13.41
CA GLY A 34 13.69 -0.28 -12.39
C GLY A 34 14.28 1.13 -12.33
N GLU A 35 14.54 1.75 -13.48
CA GLU A 35 15.06 3.12 -13.57
C GLU A 35 14.03 4.15 -13.11
N THR A 36 12.76 3.97 -13.51
CA THR A 36 11.66 4.86 -13.11
C THR A 36 11.40 4.78 -11.60
N GLU A 37 11.38 3.57 -11.03
CA GLU A 37 11.22 3.39 -9.58
C GLU A 37 12.41 3.94 -8.80
N PHE A 38 13.63 3.83 -9.33
CA PHE A 38 14.81 4.45 -8.71
C PHE A 38 14.66 5.98 -8.66
N LEU A 39 14.30 6.61 -9.78
CA LEU A 39 14.06 8.06 -9.86
C LEU A 39 12.92 8.51 -8.94
N PHE A 40 11.78 7.81 -8.97
CA PHE A 40 10.65 8.11 -8.08
C PHE A 40 11.02 7.96 -6.61
N SER A 41 11.81 6.94 -6.26
CA SER A 41 12.30 6.73 -4.88
C SER A 41 13.24 7.85 -4.43
N MET A 42 14.12 8.32 -5.31
CA MET A 42 15.03 9.43 -5.00
C MET A 42 14.27 10.73 -4.72
N ILE A 43 13.29 11.08 -5.57
CA ILE A 43 12.44 12.27 -5.40
C ILE A 43 11.70 12.21 -4.05
N LYS A 44 11.09 11.06 -3.72
CA LYS A 44 10.38 10.85 -2.46
C LYS A 44 11.27 11.08 -1.23
N ILE A 45 12.46 10.48 -1.21
CA ILE A 45 13.37 10.57 -0.07
C ILE A 45 13.86 12.01 0.13
N LEU A 46 14.30 12.67 -0.94
CA LEU A 46 14.76 14.05 -0.89
C LEU A 46 13.68 15.00 -0.39
N ALA A 47 12.44 14.80 -0.84
CA ALA A 47 11.31 15.62 -0.41
C ALA A 47 10.97 15.43 1.07
N ILE A 48 10.99 14.20 1.58
CA ILE A 48 10.76 13.93 3.00
C ILE A 48 11.86 14.59 3.85
N ILE A 49 13.13 14.43 3.47
CA ILE A 49 14.25 15.06 4.18
C ILE A 49 14.12 16.58 4.14
N GLY A 50 13.83 17.15 2.97
CA GLY A 50 13.64 18.59 2.80
C GLY A 50 12.48 19.12 3.64
N MET A 51 11.37 18.40 3.69
CA MET A 51 10.20 18.75 4.51
C MET A 51 10.50 18.72 6.01
N ILE A 52 11.17 17.67 6.48
CA ILE A 52 11.60 17.56 7.89
C ILE A 52 12.54 18.70 8.24
N GLY A 53 13.56 18.95 7.39
CA GLY A 53 14.54 20.01 7.62
C GLY A 53 13.91 21.40 7.62
N TYR A 54 13.07 21.69 6.63
CA TYR A 54 12.38 22.98 6.54
C TYR A 54 11.39 23.17 7.68
N GLY A 55 10.61 22.15 8.04
CA GLY A 55 9.69 22.21 9.16
C GLY A 55 10.40 22.38 10.51
N ALA A 56 11.53 21.70 10.72
CA ALA A 56 12.35 21.90 11.90
C ALA A 56 12.93 23.33 11.97
N TRP A 57 13.36 23.88 10.83
CA TRP A 57 13.80 25.28 10.75
C TRP A 57 12.67 26.27 11.08
N LEU A 58 11.46 26.05 10.58
CA LEU A 58 10.29 26.89 10.92
C LEU A 58 9.99 26.88 12.42
N LEU A 59 10.07 25.70 13.06
CA LEU A 59 9.89 25.56 14.51
C LEU A 59 11.00 26.27 15.30
N ALA A 60 12.26 26.09 14.90
CA ALA A 60 13.40 26.67 15.62
C ALA A 60 13.54 28.19 15.43
N SER A 61 13.15 28.71 14.27
CA SER A 61 13.27 30.13 13.92
C SER A 61 12.07 30.97 14.32
N GLY A 62 10.97 30.36 14.78
CA GLY A 62 9.72 31.06 15.10
C GLY A 62 8.91 31.51 13.88
N HIS A 63 9.33 31.17 12.66
CA HIS A 63 8.64 31.53 11.42
C HIS A 63 7.46 30.61 11.07
N GLY A 64 7.22 29.56 11.86
CA GLY A 64 6.08 28.65 11.69
C GLY A 64 4.70 29.26 12.05
N GLY A 65 4.64 30.53 12.44
CA GLY A 65 3.41 31.19 12.84
C GLY A 65 3.00 30.91 14.29
N ALA A 66 1.94 31.59 14.75
CA ALA A 66 1.52 31.58 16.15
C ALA A 66 1.09 30.19 16.68
N HIS A 67 0.66 29.31 15.78
CA HIS A 67 0.24 27.96 16.13
C HIS A 67 1.37 26.95 16.11
N ALA A 68 2.56 27.26 15.57
CA ALA A 68 3.66 26.31 15.51
C ALA A 68 4.32 26.15 16.89
N SER A 69 4.15 24.98 17.49
CA SER A 69 4.79 24.62 18.75
C SER A 69 4.88 23.12 18.92
N ILE A 70 5.99 22.64 19.47
CA ILE A 70 6.17 21.22 19.83
C ILE A 70 5.07 20.76 20.80
N SER A 71 4.53 21.67 21.61
CA SER A 71 3.45 21.36 22.53
C SER A 71 2.18 20.87 21.83
N ASN A 72 1.96 21.19 20.54
CA ASN A 72 0.81 20.70 19.77
C ASN A 72 0.66 19.17 19.75
N LEU A 73 1.76 18.44 19.96
CA LEU A 73 1.77 16.98 20.05
C LEU A 73 0.94 16.45 21.24
N TRP A 74 0.69 17.27 22.26
CA TRP A 74 -0.09 16.86 23.45
C TRP A 74 -1.00 17.95 24.02
N ALA A 75 -0.91 19.20 23.57
CA ALA A 75 -1.69 20.31 24.11
C ALA A 75 -3.19 20.19 23.81
N LEU A 76 -3.56 19.48 22.74
CA LEU A 76 -4.92 19.35 22.24
C LEU A 76 -5.58 18.04 22.71
N GLY A 77 -5.64 17.84 24.03
CA GLY A 77 -6.27 16.66 24.64
C GLY A 77 -5.30 15.55 25.06
N GLY A 78 -4.01 15.86 25.21
CA GLY A 78 -2.96 14.89 25.55
C GLY A 78 -2.46 14.10 24.34
N PHE A 79 -1.65 13.07 24.59
CA PHE A 79 -1.13 12.20 23.53
C PHE A 79 -2.20 11.31 22.89
N PHE A 80 -3.27 10.99 23.65
CA PHE A 80 -4.42 10.21 23.18
C PHE A 80 -5.71 11.04 23.29
N PRO A 81 -5.91 12.04 22.41
CA PRO A 81 -7.06 12.96 22.52
C PRO A 81 -8.41 12.26 22.34
N ASN A 82 -8.44 11.17 21.58
CA ASN A 82 -9.61 10.31 21.39
C ASN A 82 -9.54 9.01 22.22
N GLY A 83 -8.67 8.97 23.23
CA GLY A 83 -8.38 7.77 24.02
C GLY A 83 -7.75 6.63 23.22
N ILE A 84 -7.60 5.47 23.87
CA ILE A 84 -7.06 4.25 23.25
C ILE A 84 -8.03 3.71 22.19
N SER A 85 -9.33 3.92 22.36
CA SER A 85 -10.35 3.55 21.36
C SER A 85 -10.13 4.27 20.03
N GLY A 86 -9.78 5.56 20.03
CA GLY A 86 -9.43 6.30 18.82
C GLY A 86 -8.24 5.70 18.08
N LEU A 87 -7.18 5.30 18.80
CA LEU A 87 -6.02 4.60 18.23
C LEU A 87 -6.45 3.28 17.58
N ILE A 88 -7.25 2.47 18.27
CA ILE A 88 -7.72 1.18 17.77
C ILE A 88 -8.57 1.38 16.50
N MET A 89 -9.46 2.37 16.48
CA MET A 89 -10.31 2.66 15.32
C MET A 89 -9.51 3.18 14.11
N ALA A 90 -8.45 3.97 14.34
CA ALA A 90 -7.57 4.45 13.28
C ALA A 90 -6.71 3.34 12.64
N MET A 91 -6.52 2.22 13.35
CA MET A 91 -5.60 1.15 12.94
C MET A 91 -5.96 0.55 11.58
N ALA A 92 -7.24 0.47 11.22
CA ALA A 92 -7.69 -0.02 9.92
C ALA A 92 -7.22 0.88 8.76
N ILE A 93 -7.25 2.21 8.94
CA ILE A 93 -6.75 3.17 7.95
C ILE A 93 -5.22 3.14 7.92
N ILE A 94 -4.57 3.08 9.09
CA ILE A 94 -3.11 2.97 9.18
C ILE A 94 -2.60 1.73 8.44
N MET A 95 -3.33 0.60 8.52
CA MET A 95 -2.97 -0.63 7.82
C MET A 95 -2.90 -0.48 6.30
N PHE A 96 -3.75 0.36 5.70
CA PHE A 96 -3.69 0.65 4.26
C PHE A 96 -2.29 1.16 3.86
N SER A 97 -1.67 2.01 4.69
CA SER A 97 -0.34 2.58 4.43
C SER A 97 0.80 1.56 4.40
N PHE A 98 0.59 0.35 4.94
CA PHE A 98 1.60 -0.71 4.97
C PHE A 98 1.37 -1.81 3.92
N GLY A 99 0.30 -1.72 3.14
CA GLY A 99 0.06 -2.63 2.03
C GLY A 99 1.17 -2.55 0.97
N GLY A 100 1.53 -3.69 0.38
CA GLY A 100 2.52 -3.77 -0.70
C GLY A 100 3.94 -4.11 -0.25
N ILE A 101 4.20 -4.22 1.05
CA ILE A 101 5.49 -4.73 1.57
C ILE A 101 5.75 -6.17 1.07
N GLU A 102 4.68 -6.95 0.84
CA GLU A 102 4.74 -8.29 0.26
C GLU A 102 5.33 -8.33 -1.16
N LEU A 103 5.33 -7.21 -1.90
CA LEU A 103 5.93 -7.13 -3.24
C LEU A 103 7.43 -7.45 -3.22
N VAL A 104 8.11 -7.24 -2.08
CA VAL A 104 9.51 -7.64 -1.89
C VAL A 104 9.68 -9.15 -2.12
N GLY A 105 8.69 -9.96 -1.72
CA GLY A 105 8.70 -11.41 -1.93
C GLY A 105 8.59 -11.79 -3.41
N ILE A 106 7.85 -11.02 -4.21
CA ILE A 106 7.71 -11.24 -5.65
C ILE A 106 9.02 -10.85 -6.36
N ALA A 107 9.58 -9.70 -6.01
CA ALA A 107 10.83 -9.21 -6.57
C ALA A 107 12.05 -10.08 -6.18
N ALA A 108 11.94 -10.90 -5.14
CA ALA A 108 13.00 -11.80 -4.71
C ALA A 108 13.44 -12.78 -5.82
N ALA A 109 12.51 -13.21 -6.68
CA ALA A 109 12.80 -14.11 -7.80
C ALA A 109 13.69 -13.47 -8.88
N GLU A 110 13.70 -12.13 -8.96
CA GLU A 110 14.43 -11.37 -9.99
C GLU A 110 15.62 -10.60 -9.40
N THR A 111 15.83 -10.68 -8.08
CA THR A 111 16.86 -9.95 -7.36
C THR A 111 18.21 -10.68 -7.44
N LYS A 112 19.29 -9.94 -7.73
CA LYS A 112 20.65 -10.46 -7.63
C LYS A 112 21.01 -10.74 -6.16
N ASN A 113 21.56 -11.92 -5.89
CA ASN A 113 21.96 -12.38 -4.54
C ASN A 113 20.82 -12.27 -3.50
N PRO A 114 19.68 -12.95 -3.72
CA PRO A 114 18.48 -12.76 -2.89
C PRO A 114 18.71 -13.14 -1.42
N THR A 115 19.66 -14.05 -1.14
CA THR A 115 20.01 -14.49 0.22
C THR A 115 20.61 -13.40 1.09
N THR A 116 21.17 -12.33 0.51
CA THR A 116 21.74 -11.20 1.24
C THR A 116 20.95 -9.92 1.02
N THR A 117 20.46 -9.69 -0.20
CA THR A 117 19.74 -8.47 -0.57
C THR A 117 18.36 -8.41 0.10
N ILE A 118 17.61 -9.51 0.13
CA ILE A 118 16.24 -9.52 0.67
C ILE A 118 16.23 -9.31 2.19
N PRO A 119 17.03 -10.02 3.02
CA PRO A 119 17.07 -9.76 4.45
C PRO A 119 17.48 -8.33 4.80
N LYS A 120 18.46 -7.76 4.07
CA LYS A 120 18.87 -6.36 4.24
C LYS A 120 17.71 -5.40 3.94
N ALA A 121 17.00 -5.60 2.83
CA ALA A 121 15.86 -4.78 2.45
C ALA A 121 14.75 -4.83 3.51
N VAL A 122 14.37 -6.04 3.96
CA VAL A 122 13.34 -6.24 4.98
C VAL A 122 13.69 -5.52 6.29
N ASN A 123 14.91 -5.68 6.78
CA ASN A 123 15.34 -5.01 8.01
C ASN A 123 15.39 -3.48 7.84
N GLN A 124 15.81 -2.98 6.69
CA GLN A 124 15.84 -1.55 6.41
C GLN A 124 14.45 -0.92 6.35
N ILE A 125 13.40 -1.65 5.96
CA ILE A 125 12.03 -1.13 5.94
C ILE A 125 11.63 -0.64 7.34
N VAL A 126 11.93 -1.40 8.39
CA VAL A 126 11.58 -1.04 9.77
C VAL A 126 12.20 0.30 10.17
N TYR A 127 13.52 0.45 9.98
CA TYR A 127 14.22 1.70 10.33
C TYR A 127 13.77 2.88 9.48
N ARG A 128 13.49 2.67 8.18
CA ARG A 128 13.02 3.72 7.28
C ARG A 128 11.61 4.20 7.64
N VAL A 129 10.71 3.28 8.01
CA VAL A 129 9.38 3.65 8.51
C VAL A 129 9.52 4.46 9.80
N LEU A 130 10.28 3.96 10.78
CA LEU A 130 10.48 4.69 12.04
C LEU A 130 11.07 6.08 11.81
N LEU A 131 12.10 6.19 10.96
CA LEU A 131 12.78 7.46 10.72
C LEU A 131 11.92 8.42 9.89
N PHE A 132 11.40 8.00 8.74
CA PHE A 132 10.71 8.92 7.85
C PHE A 132 9.26 9.18 8.26
N TYR A 133 8.50 8.18 8.71
CA TYR A 133 7.08 8.40 9.05
C TYR A 133 6.95 9.14 10.37
N VAL A 134 7.59 8.63 11.43
CA VAL A 134 7.42 9.20 12.78
C VAL A 134 7.99 10.61 12.82
N LEU A 135 9.19 10.84 12.27
CA LEU A 135 9.80 12.17 12.29
C LEU A 135 8.99 13.19 11.49
N THR A 136 8.46 12.79 10.33
CA THR A 136 7.62 13.71 9.55
C THR A 136 6.33 14.04 10.28
N ILE A 137 5.66 13.06 10.90
CA ILE A 137 4.44 13.30 11.69
C ILE A 137 4.73 14.21 12.88
N ILE A 138 5.85 13.99 13.59
CA ILE A 138 6.27 14.85 14.71
C ILE A 138 6.42 16.30 14.25
N VAL A 139 7.14 16.53 13.14
CA VAL A 139 7.37 17.89 12.62
C VAL A 139 6.05 18.53 12.19
N LEU A 140 5.21 17.81 11.43
CA LEU A 140 3.95 18.36 10.92
C LEU A 140 2.96 18.68 12.03
N LEU A 141 2.77 17.78 13.00
CA LEU A 141 1.85 18.01 14.11
C LEU A 141 2.40 19.06 15.10
N SER A 142 3.71 19.26 15.16
CA SER A 142 4.29 20.40 15.89
C SER A 142 4.02 21.72 15.17
N LEU A 143 4.08 21.74 13.84
CA LEU A 143 3.82 22.95 13.05
C LEU A 143 2.35 23.34 13.03
N PHE A 144 1.44 22.36 12.96
CA PHE A 144 0.04 22.63 12.74
C PHE A 144 -0.85 21.74 13.62
N PRO A 145 -1.83 22.33 14.32
CA PRO A 145 -2.68 21.61 15.25
C PRO A 145 -3.55 20.56 14.53
N TRP A 146 -3.57 19.33 15.05
CA TRP A 146 -4.18 18.18 14.37
C TRP A 146 -5.68 18.34 14.09
N ASN A 147 -6.39 19.14 14.90
CA ASN A 147 -7.82 19.38 14.78
C ASN A 147 -8.21 20.46 13.76
N GLN A 148 -7.23 21.15 13.16
CA GLN A 148 -7.48 22.20 12.16
C GLN A 148 -7.06 21.78 10.74
N ILE A 149 -6.52 20.57 10.57
CA ILE A 149 -6.09 20.07 9.26
C ILE A 149 -7.33 19.93 8.37
N ALA A 150 -7.37 20.70 7.28
CA ALA A 150 -8.48 20.66 6.34
C ALA A 150 -8.65 19.28 5.68
N GLU A 151 -9.89 18.92 5.37
CA GLU A 151 -10.21 17.69 4.65
C GLU A 151 -10.04 17.87 3.13
N GLY A 152 -9.92 16.76 2.39
CA GLY A 152 -9.97 16.78 0.92
C GLY A 152 -8.63 16.99 0.19
N GLY A 153 -7.50 16.94 0.90
CA GLY A 153 -6.16 17.06 0.30
C GLY A 153 -5.08 16.27 1.04
N SER A 154 -3.84 16.38 0.59
CA SER A 154 -2.69 15.82 1.30
C SER A 154 -2.40 16.69 2.53
N PRO A 155 -2.44 16.17 3.76
CA PRO A 155 -2.10 16.95 4.96
C PRO A 155 -0.72 17.60 4.87
N PHE A 156 0.23 16.91 4.23
CA PHE A 156 1.57 17.43 3.95
C PHE A 156 1.52 18.73 3.14
N VAL A 157 0.63 18.82 2.17
CA VAL A 157 0.49 20.00 1.30
C VAL A 157 -0.28 21.08 2.04
N LEU A 158 -1.40 20.71 2.65
CA LEU A 158 -2.31 21.65 3.31
C LEU A 158 -1.67 22.40 4.47
N ILE A 159 -0.78 21.73 5.24
CA ILE A 159 -0.08 22.38 6.34
C ILE A 159 0.85 23.48 5.82
N PHE A 160 1.71 23.21 4.83
CA PHE A 160 2.61 24.24 4.29
C PHE A 160 1.87 25.32 3.52
N ASP A 161 0.75 25.00 2.88
CA ASP A 161 -0.11 25.98 2.24
C ASP A 161 -0.74 26.93 3.26
N SER A 162 -1.25 26.39 4.38
CA SER A 162 -1.80 27.17 5.50
C SER A 162 -0.77 28.06 6.20
N LEU A 163 0.51 27.68 6.12
CA LEU A 163 1.64 28.47 6.61
C LEU A 163 2.12 29.55 5.61
N GLY A 164 1.39 29.75 4.50
CA GLY A 164 1.75 30.72 3.46
C GLY A 164 2.91 30.27 2.55
N SER A 165 3.37 29.02 2.67
CA SER A 165 4.49 28.47 1.88
C SER A 165 3.99 27.76 0.62
N GLN A 166 3.26 28.48 -0.24
CA GLN A 166 2.61 27.93 -1.44
C GLN A 166 3.58 27.22 -2.40
N GLY A 167 4.83 27.71 -2.52
CA GLY A 167 5.87 27.08 -3.33
C GLY A 167 6.25 25.70 -2.81
N VAL A 168 6.42 25.57 -1.48
CA VAL A 168 6.70 24.29 -0.82
C VAL A 168 5.51 23.35 -0.97
N ALA A 169 4.29 23.84 -0.74
CA ALA A 169 3.07 23.06 -0.89
C ALA A 169 2.92 22.51 -2.32
N THR A 170 3.22 23.32 -3.35
CA THR A 170 3.20 22.91 -4.76
C THR A 170 4.21 21.79 -5.05
N VAL A 171 5.46 21.95 -4.60
CA VAL A 171 6.50 20.92 -4.78
C VAL A 171 6.09 19.63 -4.05
N LEU A 172 5.60 19.74 -2.83
CA LEU A 172 5.13 18.57 -2.06
C LEU A 172 3.95 17.88 -2.74
N ASN A 173 2.99 18.62 -3.29
CA ASN A 173 1.86 18.02 -4.01
C ASN A 173 2.34 17.24 -5.25
N PHE A 174 3.33 17.77 -5.97
CA PHE A 174 3.98 17.06 -7.06
C PHE A 174 4.66 15.78 -6.58
N VAL A 175 5.43 15.85 -5.50
CA VAL A 175 6.09 14.65 -4.95
C VAL A 175 5.07 13.60 -4.51
N VAL A 176 4.02 13.98 -3.78
CA VAL A 176 3.02 13.02 -3.32
C VAL A 176 2.27 12.40 -4.51
N LEU A 177 2.01 13.17 -5.57
CA LEU A 177 1.48 12.64 -6.82
C LEU A 177 2.43 11.63 -7.46
N THR A 178 3.74 11.92 -7.56
CA THR A 178 4.73 10.94 -8.05
C THR A 178 4.81 9.70 -7.17
N ALA A 179 4.62 9.83 -5.86
CA ALA A 179 4.57 8.72 -4.93
C ALA A 179 3.36 7.81 -5.20
N ALA A 180 2.18 8.39 -5.43
CA ALA A 180 0.98 7.65 -5.81
C ALA A 180 1.15 6.91 -7.15
N ILE A 181 1.76 7.56 -8.14
CA ILE A 181 2.08 6.96 -9.45
C ILE A 181 3.05 5.78 -9.30
N SER A 182 4.10 5.94 -8.49
CA SER A 182 5.07 4.88 -8.17
C SER A 182 4.42 3.66 -7.52
N VAL A 183 3.51 3.86 -6.55
CA VAL A 183 2.76 2.75 -5.94
C VAL A 183 1.88 2.04 -6.99
N TYR A 184 1.21 2.79 -7.87
CA TYR A 184 0.41 2.18 -8.94
C TYR A 184 1.26 1.36 -9.92
N ASN A 185 2.42 1.90 -10.30
CA ASN A 185 3.39 1.21 -11.15
C ASN A 185 3.87 -0.11 -10.51
N GLY A 186 4.32 -0.06 -9.25
CA GLY A 186 4.81 -1.23 -8.50
C GLY A 186 3.75 -2.30 -8.25
N THR A 187 2.51 -1.90 -7.97
CA THR A 187 1.40 -2.84 -7.77
C THR A 187 0.96 -3.48 -9.09
N SER A 188 0.86 -2.71 -10.18
CA SER A 188 0.58 -3.26 -11.52
C SER A 188 1.64 -4.26 -11.97
N TYR A 189 2.91 -3.93 -11.68
CA TYR A 189 4.04 -4.86 -11.86
C TYR A 189 3.80 -6.17 -11.08
N GLY A 190 3.61 -6.09 -9.76
CA GLY A 190 3.38 -7.26 -8.91
C GLY A 190 2.20 -8.12 -9.36
N THR A 191 1.05 -7.51 -9.62
CA THR A 191 -0.17 -8.21 -10.06
C THR A 191 0.05 -8.96 -11.37
N SER A 192 0.72 -8.35 -12.35
CA SER A 192 0.98 -9.02 -13.63
C SER A 192 1.86 -10.28 -13.48
N ARG A 193 2.87 -10.25 -12.59
CA ARG A 193 3.75 -11.40 -12.32
C ARG A 193 3.03 -12.47 -11.50
N MET A 194 2.21 -12.09 -10.54
CA MET A 194 1.39 -13.04 -9.79
C MET A 194 0.40 -13.76 -10.71
N LEU A 195 -0.29 -13.04 -11.59
CA LEU A 195 -1.20 -13.63 -12.57
C LEU A 195 -0.48 -14.55 -13.55
N LEU A 196 0.71 -14.17 -14.02
CA LEU A 196 1.56 -15.03 -14.86
C LEU A 196 1.93 -16.32 -14.12
N GLY A 197 2.46 -16.22 -12.89
CA GLY A 197 2.85 -17.38 -12.09
C GLY A 197 1.68 -18.31 -11.76
N LEU A 198 0.50 -17.75 -11.47
CA LEU A 198 -0.73 -18.52 -11.31
C LEU A 198 -1.09 -19.24 -12.62
N ALA A 199 -0.99 -18.56 -13.75
CA ALA A 199 -1.27 -19.18 -15.05
C ALA A 199 -0.29 -20.33 -15.31
N GLU A 200 1.02 -20.13 -15.08
CA GLU A 200 2.08 -21.14 -15.23
C GLU A 200 1.79 -22.41 -14.45
N GLN A 201 1.39 -22.27 -13.18
CA GLN A 201 0.96 -23.36 -12.29
C GLN A 201 -0.41 -23.97 -12.67
N GLY A 202 -1.05 -23.45 -13.72
CA GLY A 202 -2.37 -23.87 -14.18
C GLY A 202 -3.51 -23.40 -13.28
N ASN A 203 -3.28 -22.46 -12.35
CA ASN A 203 -4.26 -21.86 -11.44
C ASN A 203 -5.01 -20.66 -12.05
N ALA A 204 -4.59 -20.16 -13.21
CA ALA A 204 -5.29 -19.13 -13.96
C ALA A 204 -5.44 -19.53 -15.45
N PRO A 205 -6.34 -18.87 -16.22
CA PRO A 205 -6.53 -19.14 -17.65
C PRO A 205 -5.24 -19.12 -18.46
N GLN A 206 -5.09 -20.04 -19.41
CA GLN A 206 -3.85 -20.23 -20.17
C GLN A 206 -3.43 -19.00 -20.98
N PHE A 207 -4.38 -18.14 -21.40
CA PHE A 207 -4.05 -16.94 -22.16
C PHE A 207 -3.22 -15.93 -21.34
N LEU A 208 -3.26 -15.98 -20.00
CA LEU A 208 -2.46 -15.13 -19.12
C LEU A 208 -0.97 -15.52 -19.12
N LYS A 209 -0.62 -16.70 -19.67
CA LYS A 209 0.78 -17.11 -19.91
C LYS A 209 1.44 -16.38 -21.07
N LYS A 210 0.70 -15.60 -21.87
CA LYS A 210 1.24 -14.97 -23.08
C LYS A 210 2.21 -13.86 -22.71
N ILE A 211 3.46 -14.04 -23.13
CA ILE A 211 4.56 -13.09 -22.97
C ILE A 211 4.95 -12.57 -24.37
N ASN A 212 5.20 -11.27 -24.50
CA ASN A 212 5.67 -10.69 -25.76
C ASN A 212 7.20 -10.86 -25.91
N GLN A 213 7.76 -10.59 -27.11
CA GLN A 213 9.19 -10.76 -27.40
C GLN A 213 10.14 -10.02 -26.42
N ARG A 214 9.63 -8.96 -25.76
CA ARG A 214 10.36 -8.18 -24.76
C ARG A 214 10.30 -8.74 -23.33
N GLY A 215 9.74 -9.92 -23.12
CA GLY A 215 9.56 -10.53 -21.79
C GLY A 215 8.40 -9.94 -20.98
N ILE A 216 7.46 -9.25 -21.63
CA ILE A 216 6.32 -8.57 -20.98
C ILE A 216 5.09 -9.49 -20.96
N PRO A 217 4.50 -9.82 -19.79
CA PRO A 217 3.26 -10.58 -19.71
C PRO A 217 2.04 -9.71 -20.04
N TYR A 218 1.93 -9.31 -21.31
CA TYR A 218 0.95 -8.30 -21.76
C TYR A 218 -0.50 -8.70 -21.47
N ALA A 219 -0.84 -9.99 -21.56
CA ALA A 219 -2.19 -10.47 -21.28
C ALA A 219 -2.57 -10.27 -19.79
N ALA A 220 -1.62 -10.49 -18.89
CA ALA A 220 -1.81 -10.26 -17.46
C ALA A 220 -1.89 -8.76 -17.13
N ILE A 221 -1.08 -7.93 -17.80
CA ILE A 221 -1.14 -6.47 -17.67
C ILE A 221 -2.49 -5.95 -18.14
N LEU A 222 -2.97 -6.36 -19.31
CA LEU A 222 -4.27 -5.92 -19.84
C LEU A 222 -5.43 -6.37 -18.94
N CYS A 223 -5.37 -7.59 -18.38
CA CYS A 223 -6.37 -8.05 -17.41
C CYS A 223 -6.41 -7.15 -16.16
N SER A 224 -5.23 -6.85 -15.59
CA SER A 224 -5.10 -5.92 -14.45
C SER A 224 -5.58 -4.50 -14.81
N ALA A 225 -5.27 -4.05 -16.02
CA ALA A 225 -5.69 -2.75 -16.53
C ALA A 225 -7.22 -2.66 -16.68
N LEU A 226 -7.88 -3.71 -17.16
CA LEU A 226 -9.33 -3.77 -17.25
C LEU A 226 -9.99 -3.66 -15.87
N VAL A 227 -9.49 -4.39 -14.87
CA VAL A 227 -10.01 -4.28 -13.49
C VAL A 227 -9.77 -2.86 -12.93
N THR A 228 -8.60 -2.28 -13.18
CA THR A 228 -8.32 -0.89 -12.75
C THR A 228 -9.23 0.11 -13.45
N LEU A 229 -9.54 -0.09 -14.74
CA LEU A 229 -10.46 0.75 -15.49
C LEU A 229 -11.87 0.73 -14.89
N LEU A 230 -12.33 -0.42 -14.39
CA LEU A 230 -13.59 -0.51 -13.65
C LEU A 230 -13.57 0.37 -12.39
N CYS A 231 -12.43 0.45 -11.68
CA CYS A 231 -12.28 1.37 -10.54
C CYS A 231 -12.32 2.84 -10.97
N VAL A 232 -11.76 3.18 -12.14
CA VAL A 232 -11.85 4.53 -12.71
C VAL A 232 -13.29 4.88 -13.07
N VAL A 233 -14.03 3.94 -13.66
CA VAL A 233 -15.47 4.09 -13.95
C VAL A 233 -16.28 4.23 -12.65
N LEU A 234 -15.96 3.46 -11.62
CA LEU A 234 -16.58 3.60 -10.31
C LEU A 234 -16.36 4.99 -9.72
N ASN A 235 -15.15 5.54 -9.87
CA ASN A 235 -14.83 6.90 -9.45
C ASN A 235 -15.56 7.97 -10.29
N TYR A 236 -15.85 7.70 -11.57
CA TYR A 236 -16.70 8.57 -12.39
C TYR A 236 -18.15 8.59 -11.89
N ILE A 237 -18.73 7.43 -11.54
CA ILE A 237 -20.13 7.33 -11.12
C ILE A 237 -20.33 7.81 -9.69
N PHE A 238 -19.41 7.50 -8.77
CA PHE A 238 -19.54 7.78 -7.34
C PHE A 238 -18.25 8.38 -6.73
N PRO A 239 -17.79 9.57 -7.15
CA PRO A 239 -16.47 10.11 -6.78
C PRO A 239 -16.24 10.20 -5.25
N GLU A 240 -17.23 10.66 -4.49
CA GLU A 240 -17.09 10.82 -3.03
C GLU A 240 -17.02 9.48 -2.27
N LYS A 241 -17.77 8.48 -2.74
CA LYS A 241 -17.86 7.17 -2.07
C LYS A 241 -16.81 6.18 -2.58
N ALA A 242 -16.34 6.36 -3.81
CA ALA A 242 -15.39 5.45 -4.46
C ALA A 242 -14.09 5.33 -3.66
N PHE A 243 -13.53 6.46 -3.18
CA PHE A 243 -12.29 6.42 -2.41
C PHE A 243 -12.42 5.59 -1.13
N LYS A 244 -13.47 5.85 -0.32
CA LYS A 244 -13.72 5.11 0.92
C LYS A 244 -13.98 3.63 0.68
N LEU A 245 -14.78 3.30 -0.34
CA LEU A 245 -15.09 1.93 -0.71
C LEU A 245 -13.87 1.17 -1.23
N LEU A 246 -13.07 1.78 -2.10
CA LEU A 246 -11.84 1.17 -2.63
C LEU A 246 -10.82 0.97 -1.52
N MET A 247 -10.67 1.93 -0.60
CA MET A 247 -9.80 1.75 0.57
C MET A 247 -10.26 0.58 1.44
N SER A 248 -11.56 0.47 1.76
CA SER A 248 -12.05 -0.63 2.59
C SER A 248 -11.84 -1.99 1.93
N LEU A 249 -12.05 -2.10 0.61
CA LEU A 249 -11.74 -3.30 -0.17
C LEU A 249 -10.25 -3.67 -0.13
N VAL A 250 -9.36 -2.68 -0.27
CA VAL A 250 -7.91 -2.91 -0.19
C VAL A 250 -7.50 -3.40 1.20
N VAL A 251 -8.01 -2.79 2.27
CA VAL A 251 -7.71 -3.25 3.65
C VAL A 251 -8.21 -4.67 3.87
N SER A 252 -9.42 -5.02 3.40
CA SER A 252 -9.93 -6.40 3.46
C SER A 252 -9.02 -7.37 2.70
N ALA A 253 -8.55 -7.01 1.51
CA ALA A 253 -7.63 -7.84 0.73
C ALA A 253 -6.28 -8.03 1.43
N ILE A 254 -5.73 -6.97 2.04
CA ILE A 254 -4.50 -7.02 2.85
C ILE A 254 -4.67 -7.98 4.02
N VAL A 255 -5.80 -7.87 4.76
CA VAL A 255 -6.08 -8.76 5.90
C VAL A 255 -6.10 -10.23 5.46
N ILE A 256 -6.79 -10.55 4.36
CA ILE A 256 -6.82 -11.92 3.82
C ILE A 256 -5.40 -12.37 3.44
N ASN A 257 -4.66 -11.52 2.72
CA ASN A 257 -3.32 -11.84 2.24
C ASN A 257 -2.38 -12.13 3.42
N TRP A 258 -2.33 -11.25 4.42
CA TRP A 258 -1.43 -11.39 5.56
C TRP A 258 -1.83 -12.51 6.51
N MET A 259 -3.14 -12.78 6.66
CA MET A 259 -3.62 -13.99 7.33
C MET A 259 -3.11 -15.26 6.63
N MET A 260 -3.22 -15.32 5.31
CA MET A 260 -2.72 -16.45 4.52
C MET A 260 -1.19 -16.59 4.62
N LEU A 261 -0.45 -15.48 4.62
CA LEU A 261 1.00 -15.49 4.83
C LEU A 261 1.37 -16.04 6.22
N ALA A 262 0.72 -15.57 7.29
CA ALA A 262 0.98 -16.03 8.65
C ALA A 262 0.67 -17.53 8.83
N LEU A 263 -0.46 -17.99 8.30
CA LEU A 263 -0.85 -19.41 8.34
C LEU A 263 0.08 -20.30 7.50
N THR A 264 0.47 -19.83 6.31
CA THR A 264 1.41 -20.56 5.45
C THR A 264 2.79 -20.63 6.10
N HIS A 265 3.24 -19.54 6.73
CA HIS A 265 4.51 -19.50 7.45
C HIS A 265 4.53 -20.45 8.66
N LEU A 266 3.44 -20.55 9.42
CA LEU A 266 3.28 -21.56 10.49
C LEU A 266 3.49 -22.98 9.96
N LYS A 267 2.75 -23.36 8.91
CA LYS A 267 2.86 -24.71 8.30
C LYS A 267 4.25 -24.95 7.71
N PHE A 268 4.85 -23.95 7.07
CA PHE A 268 6.20 -24.03 6.51
C PHE A 268 7.23 -24.31 7.60
N LYS A 269 7.21 -23.56 8.71
CA LYS A 269 8.15 -23.77 9.82
C LYS A 269 7.95 -25.11 10.50
N GLN A 270 6.70 -25.55 10.71
CA GLN A 270 6.40 -26.90 11.20
C GLN A 270 7.03 -27.98 10.30
N ARG A 271 6.90 -27.84 8.97
CA ARG A 271 7.50 -28.79 8.02
C ARG A 271 9.03 -28.76 8.05
N MET A 272 9.64 -27.58 8.13
CA MET A 272 11.10 -27.45 8.20
C MET A 272 11.69 -28.04 9.50
N LEU A 273 11.00 -27.84 10.63
CA LEU A 273 11.35 -28.47 11.91
C LEU A 273 11.24 -29.99 11.83
N ALA A 274 10.17 -30.53 11.22
CA ALA A 274 10.00 -31.96 11.00
C ALA A 274 11.12 -32.55 10.11
N LEU A 275 11.60 -31.78 9.13
CA LEU A 275 12.71 -32.16 8.25
C LEU A 275 14.10 -31.88 8.86
N LYS A 276 14.19 -31.33 10.08
CA LYS A 276 15.44 -30.88 10.72
C LYS A 276 16.29 -29.95 9.84
N LYS A 277 15.65 -29.13 9.01
CA LYS A 277 16.32 -28.16 8.13
C LYS A 277 16.23 -26.75 8.72
N SER A 278 17.36 -26.03 8.71
CA SER A 278 17.40 -24.61 9.10
C SER A 278 16.88 -23.71 7.98
N THR A 279 16.32 -22.56 8.36
CA THR A 279 15.89 -21.51 7.43
C THR A 279 17.00 -20.47 7.29
N LEU A 280 17.30 -20.05 6.06
CA LEU A 280 18.36 -19.06 5.76
C LEU A 280 18.14 -17.70 6.44
N PHE A 281 16.88 -17.33 6.67
CA PHE A 281 16.49 -16.15 7.41
C PHE A 281 15.53 -16.56 8.54
N PRO A 282 16.03 -16.85 9.76
CA PRO A 282 15.21 -17.33 10.85
C PRO A 282 14.38 -16.21 11.48
N THR A 283 13.10 -16.49 11.73
CA THR A 283 12.22 -15.60 12.50
C THR A 283 12.66 -15.55 13.96
N LEU A 284 12.73 -14.35 14.54
CA LEU A 284 13.20 -14.14 15.92
C LEU A 284 12.32 -14.84 16.98
N VAL A 285 10.99 -14.86 16.81
CA VAL A 285 10.06 -15.33 17.85
C VAL A 285 8.99 -16.27 17.26
N TYR A 286 9.38 -17.47 16.83
CA TYR A 286 8.45 -18.49 16.33
C TYR A 286 7.95 -19.41 17.48
N PRO A 287 6.65 -19.78 17.56
CA PRO A 287 5.53 -19.42 16.67
C PRO A 287 4.75 -18.17 17.09
N ILE A 288 5.10 -17.54 18.22
CA ILE A 288 4.35 -16.44 18.86
C ILE A 288 4.11 -15.28 17.88
N SER A 289 5.11 -14.88 17.10
CA SER A 289 4.99 -13.81 16.09
C SER A 289 3.84 -14.03 15.09
N ASN A 290 3.62 -15.26 14.64
CA ASN A 290 2.52 -15.58 13.72
C ASN A 290 1.16 -15.47 14.41
N TYR A 291 1.04 -15.92 15.66
CA TYR A 291 -0.20 -15.81 16.42
C TYR A 291 -0.55 -14.36 16.74
N ILE A 292 0.45 -13.52 17.05
CA ILE A 292 0.27 -12.08 17.21
C ILE A 292 -0.24 -11.46 15.90
N CYS A 293 0.36 -11.81 14.76
CA CYS A 293 -0.11 -11.33 13.46
C CYS A 293 -1.57 -11.74 13.18
N ILE A 294 -1.92 -13.01 13.43
CA ILE A 294 -3.30 -13.50 13.25
C ILE A 294 -4.27 -12.77 14.17
N ALA A 295 -3.95 -12.63 15.46
CA ALA A 295 -4.79 -11.91 16.42
C ALA A 295 -4.97 -10.44 16.02
N PHE A 296 -3.91 -9.79 15.56
CA PHE A 296 -3.95 -8.41 15.07
C PHE A 296 -4.85 -8.27 13.83
N MET A 297 -4.71 -9.17 12.84
CA MET A 297 -5.58 -9.20 11.66
C MET A 297 -7.06 -9.40 12.01
N LEU A 298 -7.36 -10.30 12.97
CA LEU A 298 -8.72 -10.49 13.48
C LEU A 298 -9.25 -9.24 14.19
N GLY A 299 -8.42 -8.58 14.99
CA GLY A 299 -8.77 -7.30 15.61
C GLY A 299 -9.11 -6.22 14.58
N ILE A 300 -8.42 -6.19 13.45
CA ILE A 300 -8.69 -5.23 12.38
C ILE A 300 -10.03 -5.53 11.70
N LEU A 301 -10.39 -6.80 11.51
CA LEU A 301 -11.74 -7.14 11.04
C LEU A 301 -12.82 -6.65 11.99
N VAL A 302 -12.60 -6.72 13.31
CA VAL A 302 -13.52 -6.15 14.30
C VAL A 302 -13.61 -4.63 14.14
N VAL A 303 -12.49 -3.92 14.00
CA VAL A 303 -12.48 -2.46 13.76
C VAL A 303 -13.22 -2.09 12.48
N MET A 304 -12.98 -2.81 11.39
CA MET A 304 -13.68 -2.62 10.13
C MET A 304 -15.18 -2.91 10.26
N TRP A 305 -15.55 -3.91 11.05
CA TRP A 305 -16.96 -4.22 11.35
C TRP A 305 -17.62 -3.12 12.18
N LEU A 306 -16.90 -2.50 13.11
CA LEU A 306 -17.45 -1.39 13.89
C LEU A 306 -17.60 -0.12 13.05
N THR A 307 -16.75 0.07 12.04
CA THR A 307 -16.75 1.24 11.15
C THR A 307 -17.80 1.13 10.04
N PRO A 308 -18.87 1.96 10.03
CA PRO A 308 -19.98 1.83 9.08
C PRO A 308 -19.56 1.77 7.61
N ASP A 309 -18.62 2.62 7.20
CA ASP A 309 -18.12 2.72 5.82
C ASP A 309 -17.32 1.47 5.37
N MET A 310 -16.82 0.66 6.31
CA MET A 310 -16.00 -0.53 6.03
C MET A 310 -16.75 -1.86 6.24
N ARG A 311 -17.93 -1.85 6.88
CA ARG A 311 -18.72 -3.06 7.19
C ARG A 311 -18.98 -3.94 5.97
N ILE A 312 -19.36 -3.32 4.86
CA ILE A 312 -19.68 -4.02 3.61
C ILE A 312 -18.46 -4.85 3.15
N ALA A 313 -17.25 -4.29 3.23
CA ALA A 313 -16.05 -4.98 2.82
C ALA A 313 -15.81 -6.25 3.66
N VAL A 314 -16.06 -6.19 4.98
CA VAL A 314 -15.96 -7.36 5.88
C VAL A 314 -17.00 -8.43 5.56
N MET A 315 -18.25 -8.04 5.30
CA MET A 315 -19.33 -8.98 4.92
C MET A 315 -19.02 -9.73 3.62
N LEU A 316 -18.28 -9.09 2.70
CA LEU A 316 -17.88 -9.69 1.43
C LEU A 316 -16.72 -10.70 1.58
N ILE A 317 -15.95 -10.67 2.68
CA ILE A 317 -14.80 -11.58 2.87
C ILE A 317 -15.23 -13.06 2.86
N PRO A 318 -16.21 -13.52 3.67
CA PRO A 318 -16.64 -14.91 3.64
C PRO A 318 -17.20 -15.33 2.28
N LEU A 319 -17.95 -14.43 1.62
CA LEU A 319 -18.47 -14.68 0.28
C LEU A 319 -17.32 -14.90 -0.72
N TRP A 320 -16.31 -14.03 -0.69
CA TRP A 320 -15.14 -14.12 -1.55
C TRP A 320 -14.33 -15.40 -1.29
N ILE A 321 -14.06 -15.74 -0.02
CA ILE A 321 -13.40 -17.00 0.36
C ILE A 321 -14.24 -18.20 -0.07
N GLY A 322 -15.57 -18.14 0.06
CA GLY A 322 -16.49 -19.16 -0.45
C GLY A 322 -16.37 -19.36 -1.96
N CYS A 323 -16.36 -18.28 -2.74
CA CYS A 323 -16.14 -18.34 -4.19
C CYS A 323 -14.78 -18.95 -4.54
N LEU A 324 -13.71 -18.57 -3.84
CA LEU A 324 -12.36 -19.12 -4.06
C LEU A 324 -12.28 -20.62 -3.71
N THR A 325 -12.91 -21.04 -2.62
CA THR A 325 -12.91 -22.46 -2.22
C THR A 325 -13.74 -23.32 -3.19
N LEU A 326 -14.89 -22.82 -3.66
CA LEU A 326 -15.70 -23.50 -4.68
C LEU A 326 -14.95 -23.65 -6.00
N THR A 327 -14.34 -22.57 -6.50
CA THR A 327 -13.56 -22.61 -7.75
C THR A 327 -12.37 -23.56 -7.65
N TYR A 328 -11.65 -23.56 -6.52
CA TYR A 328 -10.58 -24.52 -6.25
C TYR A 328 -11.08 -25.98 -6.27
N TRP A 329 -12.22 -26.24 -5.63
CA TRP A 329 -12.80 -27.57 -5.56
C TRP A 329 -13.26 -28.11 -6.92
N PHE A 330 -13.95 -27.30 -7.73
CA PHE A 330 -14.33 -27.67 -9.10
C PHE A 330 -13.10 -27.98 -9.96
N LYS A 331 -12.05 -27.18 -9.82
CA LYS A 331 -10.79 -27.41 -10.53
C LYS A 331 -10.12 -28.72 -10.13
N GLN A 332 -10.08 -29.03 -8.83
CA GLN A 332 -9.47 -30.27 -8.35
C GLN A 332 -10.25 -31.50 -8.79
N ARG A 333 -11.59 -31.43 -8.84
CA ARG A 333 -12.45 -32.46 -9.41
C ARG A 333 -12.18 -32.69 -10.90
N SER A 334 -12.10 -31.63 -11.71
CA SER A 334 -11.79 -31.74 -13.14
C SER A 334 -10.39 -32.33 -13.39
N LYS A 335 -9.42 -32.04 -12.51
CA LYS A 335 -8.07 -32.63 -12.60
C LYS A 335 -8.09 -34.14 -12.27
N MET A 336 -8.86 -34.58 -11.27
CA MET A 336 -9.00 -35.99 -10.95
C MET A 336 -9.74 -36.78 -12.04
N GLN A 337 -10.76 -36.18 -12.66
CA GLN A 337 -11.50 -36.80 -13.78
C GLN A 337 -10.68 -36.93 -15.06
N LYS A 338 -9.64 -36.12 -15.27
CA LYS A 338 -8.71 -36.23 -16.42
C LYS A 338 -7.60 -37.27 -16.22
N ILE A 339 -7.44 -37.79 -15.02
CA ILE A 339 -6.40 -38.79 -14.67
C ILE A 339 -6.99 -40.22 -14.68
N GLN A 340 -8.33 -40.35 -14.67
CA GLN A 340 -9.06 -41.61 -14.88
C GLN A 340 -9.36 -41.81 -16.35
#